data_AF-A0A2P5BBU6-F1
#
_entry.id   AF-A0A2P5BBU6-F1
#
_cell.length_a   1.000
_cell.length_b   1.000
_cell.length_c   1.000
_cell.angle_alpha   90.00
_cell.angle_beta   90.00
_cell.angle_gamma   90.00
#
_symmetry.space_group_name_H-M   'P 1'
#
loop_
_entity.id
_entity.type
_entity.pdbx_description
1 polymer ?
#
loop_
_entity_poly.entity_id
_entity_poly.type
_entity_poly.pdbx_seq_one_letter_code
_entity_poly.pdbx_strand_id
1 'polypeptide(L)'
;MAAVTCELTWLRYLFKDLQVNFVTPAKLYCDNQATLHTAVNLMFHKRTKHIEMDCHAVREKTQSEHIAAAFTSSQTQVADLLTKPLGKTIFHTHLRKLGITYIHAPT
;
A
#
# COMPACT_ATOMS: atom_id res chain seq x y z
N MET A 1 -0.94 6.61 0.34
CA MET A 1 0.03 6.08 -0.66
C MET A 1 1.40 6.74 -0.54
N ALA A 2 1.50 8.08 -0.47
CA ALA A 2 2.80 8.77 -0.33
C ALA A 2 3.58 8.39 0.93
N ALA A 3 2.96 8.45 2.12
CA ALA A 3 3.61 8.02 3.36
C ALA A 3 4.16 6.58 3.29
N VAL A 4 3.33 5.62 2.87
CA VAL A 4 3.74 4.21 2.69
C VAL A 4 4.85 4.06 1.65
N THR A 5 4.86 4.89 0.59
CA THR A 5 5.94 4.90 -0.40
C THR A 5 7.25 5.40 0.21
N CYS A 6 7.21 6.44 1.04
CA CYS A 6 8.37 6.92 1.77
C CYS A 6 8.91 5.86 2.74
N GLU A 7 8.03 5.22 3.52
CA GLU A 7 8.39 4.13 4.43
C GLU A 7 9.00 2.93 3.70
N LEU A 8 8.39 2.48 2.59
CA LEU A 8 8.94 1.41 1.76
C LEU A 8 10.31 1.77 1.18
N THR A 9 10.47 3.01 0.72
CA THR A 9 11.75 3.50 0.20
C THR A 9 12.82 3.49 1.29
N TRP A 10 12.47 3.99 2.48
CA TRP A 10 13.37 3.97 3.63
C TRP A 10 13.75 2.55 4.05
N LEU A 11 12.79 1.62 4.13
CA LEU A 11 13.05 0.22 4.43
C LEU A 11 13.98 -0.42 3.39
N ARG A 12 13.81 -0.12 2.09
CA ARG A 12 14.71 -0.63 1.05
C ARG A 12 16.13 -0.12 1.22
N TYR A 13 16.32 1.15 1.60
CA TYR A 13 17.65 1.69 1.90
C TYR A 13 18.25 1.02 3.14
N LEU A 14 17.47 0.89 4.22
CA LEU A 14 17.91 0.19 5.43
C LEU A 14 18.36 -1.24 5.13
N PHE A 15 17.57 -1.99 4.35
CA PHE A 15 17.93 -3.35 3.98
C PHE A 15 19.18 -3.41 3.10
N LYS A 16 19.36 -2.46 2.18
CA LYS A 16 20.58 -2.35 1.39
C LYS A 16 21.81 -2.15 2.28
N ASP A 17 21.73 -1.31 3.31
CA ASP A 17 22.82 -1.08 4.27
C ASP A 17 23.12 -2.35 5.09
N LEU A 18 22.09 -3.15 5.39
CA LEU A 18 22.20 -4.47 6.00
C LEU A 18 22.61 -5.58 5.01
N GLN A 19 23.00 -5.22 3.78
CA GLN A 19 23.40 -6.15 2.71
C GLN A 19 22.30 -7.12 2.24
N VAL A 20 21.04 -6.77 2.47
CA VAL A 20 19.86 -7.48 1.96
C VAL A 20 19.31 -6.75 0.73
N ASN A 21 19.56 -7.33 -0.45
CA ASN A 21 19.14 -6.73 -1.72
C ASN A 21 17.80 -7.30 -2.20
N PHE A 22 16.84 -6.41 -2.51
CA PHE A 22 15.58 -6.77 -3.15
C PHE A 22 15.66 -6.50 -4.65
N VAL A 23 15.64 -7.55 -5.45
CA VAL A 23 15.62 -7.45 -6.93
C VAL A 23 14.23 -7.04 -7.43
N THR A 24 13.18 -7.46 -6.73
CA THR A 24 11.80 -7.21 -7.15
C THR A 24 11.23 -5.90 -6.56
N PRO A 25 10.33 -5.22 -7.29
CA PRO A 25 9.57 -4.10 -6.75
C PRO A 25 8.71 -4.52 -5.56
N ALA A 26 8.60 -3.65 -4.55
CA ALA A 26 7.66 -3.87 -3.45
C ALA A 26 6.22 -3.66 -3.94
N LYS A 27 5.34 -4.66 -3.77
CA LYS A 27 3.94 -4.54 -4.17
C LYS A 27 3.16 -3.70 -3.17
N LEU A 28 2.56 -2.61 -3.63
CA LEU A 28 1.74 -1.70 -2.83
C LEU A 28 0.28 -1.79 -3.28
N TYR A 29 -0.56 -2.41 -2.47
CA TYR A 29 -1.97 -2.63 -2.78
C TYR A 29 -2.86 -1.47 -2.34
N CYS A 30 -3.71 -0.99 -3.25
CA CYS A 30 -4.66 0.10 -3.00
C CYS A 30 -6.04 -0.22 -3.57
N ASP A 31 -7.09 0.11 -2.83
CA ASP A 31 -8.49 -0.04 -3.25
C ASP A 31 -9.10 1.21 -3.86
N ASN A 32 -8.38 2.34 -3.82
CA ASN A 32 -8.79 3.56 -4.48
C ASN A 32 -8.17 3.63 -5.88
N GLN A 33 -8.98 3.33 -6.90
CA GLN A 33 -8.57 3.42 -8.31
C GLN A 33 -8.11 4.83 -8.70
N ALA A 34 -8.70 5.88 -8.13
CA ALA A 34 -8.27 7.25 -8.39
C ALA A 34 -6.83 7.46 -7.91
N THR A 35 -6.50 7.01 -6.69
CA THR A 35 -5.14 7.10 -6.15
C THR A 35 -4.14 6.27 -6.96
N LEU A 36 -4.55 5.09 -7.44
CA LEU A 36 -3.71 4.26 -8.30
C LEU A 36 -3.48 4.92 -9.66
N HIS A 37 -4.51 5.53 -10.25
CA HIS A 37 -4.38 6.30 -11.48
C HIS A 37 -3.45 7.50 -11.31
N THR A 38 -3.49 8.20 -10.17
CA THR A 38 -2.56 9.32 -9.91
C THR A 38 -1.12 8.85 -9.69
N ALA A 39 -0.91 7.64 -9.16
CA ALA A 39 0.41 7.02 -9.04
C ALA A 39 1.02 6.64 -10.40
N VAL A 40 0.19 6.25 -11.37
CA VAL A 40 0.64 5.70 -12.67
C VAL A 40 0.56 6.72 -13.82
N ASN A 41 -0.47 7.57 -13.89
CA ASN A 41 -0.80 8.40 -15.07
C ASN A 41 -0.78 9.91 -14.78
N LEU A 42 -0.14 10.70 -15.67
CA LEU A 42 0.16 12.14 -15.53
C LEU A 42 -1.06 13.08 -15.66
N MET A 43 -2.24 12.55 -15.96
CA MET A 43 -3.41 13.35 -16.33
C MET A 43 -4.16 13.87 -15.10
N PHE A 44 -3.54 14.76 -14.33
CA PHE A 44 -4.25 15.58 -13.35
C PHE A 44 -3.84 17.05 -13.50
N HIS A 45 -4.76 17.87 -14.00
CA HIS A 45 -4.57 19.29 -14.19
C HIS A 45 -4.59 20.06 -12.86
N LYS A 46 -3.40 20.49 -12.41
CA LYS A 46 -3.02 21.82 -11.90
C LYS A 46 -3.80 22.52 -10.76
N ARG A 47 -4.64 21.85 -9.95
CA ARG A 47 -5.37 22.55 -8.87
C ARG A 47 -5.19 22.10 -7.42
N THR A 48 -4.20 21.26 -7.10
CA THR A 48 -3.89 20.87 -5.71
C THR A 48 -2.39 20.70 -5.48
N LYS A 49 -1.70 21.80 -5.15
CA LYS A 49 -0.23 21.82 -4.93
C LYS A 49 0.28 20.79 -3.91
N HIS A 50 -0.47 20.49 -2.85
CA HIS A 50 -0.07 19.49 -1.85
C HIS A 50 -0.20 18.05 -2.36
N ILE A 51 -1.19 17.79 -3.24
CA ILE A 51 -1.39 16.45 -3.82
C ILE A 51 -0.32 16.18 -4.88
N GLU A 52 0.15 17.22 -5.57
CA GLU A 52 1.12 17.13 -6.65
C GLU A 52 2.46 16.53 -6.17
N MET A 53 3.01 17.03 -5.06
CA MET A 53 4.30 16.55 -4.53
C MET A 53 4.24 15.09 -4.05
N ASP A 54 3.20 14.73 -3.31
CA ASP A 54 2.95 13.36 -2.85
C ASP A 54 2.77 12.40 -4.03
N CYS A 55 2.07 12.83 -5.08
CA CYS A 55 1.88 12.03 -6.28
C CYS A 55 3.16 11.90 -7.10
N HIS A 56 3.99 12.94 -7.16
CA HIS A 56 5.31 12.88 -7.79
C HIS A 56 6.22 11.87 -7.10
N ALA A 57 6.28 11.88 -5.76
CA ALA A 57 7.09 10.94 -5.00
C ALA A 57 6.65 9.49 -5.23
N VAL A 58 5.35 9.20 -5.14
CA VAL A 58 4.81 7.85 -5.40
C VAL A 58 5.14 7.39 -6.81
N ARG A 59 4.97 8.28 -7.79
CA ARG A 59 5.23 8.00 -9.20
C ARG A 59 6.69 7.75 -9.48
N GLU A 60 7.60 8.57 -8.97
CA GLU A 60 9.04 8.41 -9.15
C GLU A 60 9.50 7.03 -8.65
N LYS A 61 9.00 6.60 -7.49
CA LYS A 61 9.32 5.27 -6.93
C LYS A 61 8.65 4.12 -7.68
N THR A 62 7.51 4.38 -8.32
CA THR A 62 6.86 3.41 -9.21
C THR A 62 7.62 3.26 -10.53
N GLN A 63 8.05 4.37 -11.14
CA GLN A 63 8.81 4.39 -12.40
C GLN A 63 10.23 3.86 -12.26
N SER A 64 10.86 4.05 -11.10
CA SER A 64 12.19 3.48 -10.79
C SER A 64 12.14 2.01 -10.36
N GLU A 65 10.99 1.35 -10.54
CA GLU A 65 10.77 -0.07 -10.22
C GLU A 65 11.06 -0.45 -8.75
N HIS A 66 11.12 0.52 -7.84
CA HIS A 66 11.24 0.23 -6.41
C HIS A 66 9.91 -0.25 -5.82
N ILE A 67 8.80 0.23 -6.37
CA ILE A 67 7.43 -0.06 -5.92
C ILE A 67 6.55 -0.39 -7.13
N ALA A 68 5.69 -1.39 -6.99
CA ALA A 68 4.65 -1.70 -7.97
C ALA A 68 3.27 -1.50 -7.33
N ALA A 69 2.56 -0.45 -7.72
CA ALA A 69 1.21 -0.20 -7.25
C ALA A 69 0.22 -1.18 -7.92
N ALA A 70 -0.63 -1.84 -7.13
CA ALA A 70 -1.61 -2.80 -7.61
C ALA A 70 -2.98 -2.53 -7.00
N PHE A 71 -4.04 -2.74 -7.80
CA PHE A 71 -5.40 -2.61 -7.30
C PHE A 71 -5.78 -3.85 -6.46
N THR A 72 -6.46 -3.62 -5.34
CA THR A 72 -7.16 -4.64 -4.56
C THR A 72 -8.59 -4.14 -4.30
N SER A 73 -9.59 -5.01 -4.26
CA SER A 73 -10.92 -4.54 -3.84
C SER A 73 -10.94 -4.20 -2.34
N SER A 74 -11.85 -3.31 -1.91
CA SER A 74 -12.01 -3.00 -0.48
C SER A 74 -12.38 -4.24 0.34
N GLN A 75 -13.07 -5.22 -0.25
CA GLN A 75 -13.37 -6.50 0.41
C GLN A 75 -12.11 -7.30 0.73
N THR A 76 -11.01 -7.09 0.01
CA THR A 76 -9.74 -7.80 0.19
C THR A 76 -8.61 -6.93 0.73
N GLN A 77 -8.86 -5.65 1.01
CA GLN A 77 -7.89 -4.72 1.56
C GLN A 77 -7.72 -4.92 3.08
N VAL A 78 -6.87 -5.87 3.49
CA VAL A 78 -6.66 -6.22 4.90
C VAL A 78 -6.14 -5.06 5.76
N ALA A 79 -5.51 -4.05 5.15
CA ALA A 79 -5.06 -2.84 5.84
C ALA A 79 -6.22 -2.00 6.40
N ASP A 80 -7.44 -2.17 5.87
CA ASP A 80 -8.63 -1.49 6.38
C ASP A 80 -8.95 -1.89 7.81
N LEU A 81 -8.55 -3.10 8.24
CA LEU A 81 -8.70 -3.57 9.61
C LEU A 81 -8.03 -2.62 10.63
N LEU A 82 -6.92 -1.99 10.25
CA LEU A 82 -6.13 -1.13 11.13
C LEU A 82 -6.46 0.35 10.96
N THR A 83 -7.24 0.73 9.95
CA THR A 83 -7.43 2.13 9.55
C THR A 83 -8.89 2.58 9.52
N LYS A 84 -9.85 1.63 9.53
CA LYS A 84 -11.28 1.91 9.41
C LYS A 84 -12.10 1.09 10.40
N PRO A 85 -13.24 1.61 10.90
CA PRO A 85 -14.24 0.79 11.57
C PRO A 85 -14.94 -0.11 10.53
N LEU A 86 -14.66 -1.40 10.57
CA LEU A 86 -15.23 -2.39 9.63
C LEU A 86 -16.48 -3.07 10.19
N GLY A 87 -17.43 -3.38 9.30
CA GLY A 87 -18.56 -4.24 9.63
C GLY A 87 -18.09 -5.66 9.98
N LYS A 88 -18.82 -6.33 10.88
CA LYS A 88 -18.48 -7.65 11.45
C LYS A 88 -17.99 -8.68 10.42
N THR A 89 -18.68 -8.81 9.28
CA THR A 89 -18.34 -9.78 8.24
C THR A 89 -16.97 -9.51 7.59
N ILE A 90 -16.72 -8.26 7.20
CA ILE A 90 -15.44 -7.86 6.58
C ILE A 90 -14.31 -7.95 7.60
N PHE A 91 -14.56 -7.49 8.83
CA PHE A 91 -13.63 -7.58 9.95
C PHE A 91 -13.15 -9.03 10.19
N HIS A 92 -14.07 -9.98 10.35
CA HIS A 92 -13.69 -11.39 10.53
C HIS A 92 -13.00 -11.99 9.30
N THR A 93 -13.39 -11.57 8.09
CA THR A 93 -12.74 -12.02 6.86
C THR A 93 -11.29 -11.54 6.80
N HIS A 94 -11.04 -10.28 7.16
CA HIS A 94 -9.68 -9.70 7.22
C HIS A 94 -8.85 -10.31 8.35
N LEU A 95 -9.43 -10.53 9.54
CA LEU A 95 -8.75 -11.24 10.63
C LEU A 95 -8.25 -12.62 10.21
N ARG A 96 -9.12 -13.42 9.57
CA ARG A 96 -8.75 -14.75 9.06
C ARG A 96 -7.64 -14.66 8.01
N LYS A 97 -7.70 -13.68 7.11
CA LYS A 97 -6.64 -13.46 6.10
C LYS A 97 -5.30 -13.06 6.69
N LEU A 98 -5.30 -12.34 7.82
CA LEU A 98 -4.08 -12.02 8.56
C LEU A 98 -3.52 -13.22 9.35
N GLY A 99 -4.22 -14.36 9.37
CA GLY A 99 -3.84 -15.52 10.16
C GLY A 99 -4.12 -15.36 11.66
N ILE A 100 -4.91 -14.36 12.05
CA ILE A 100 -5.31 -14.18 13.45
C ILE A 100 -6.32 -15.26 13.78
N THR A 101 -5.87 -16.22 14.58
CA THR A 101 -6.67 -17.33 15.08
C THR A 101 -6.89 -17.14 16.58
N TYR A 102 -8.06 -17.53 17.05
CA TYR A 102 -8.33 -17.55 18.48
C TYR A 102 -7.68 -18.82 19.05
N ILE A 103 -6.61 -18.63 19.83
CA ILE A 103 -5.84 -19.73 20.42
C ILE A 103 -6.66 -20.60 21.40
N HIS A 104 -7.83 -20.14 21.82
CA HIS A 104 -8.77 -20.90 22.65
C HIS A 104 -10.04 -21.32 21.88
N ALA A 105 -10.01 -21.32 20.54
CA ALA A 105 -11.13 -21.83 19.77
C ALA A 105 -11.29 -23.33 20.06
N PRO A 106 -12.50 -23.81 20.39
CA PRO A 106 -12.75 -25.23 20.51
C PRO A 106 -12.38 -25.91 19.18
N THR A 107 -11.56 -26.95 19.29
CA THR A 107 -11.10 -27.78 18.17
C THR A 107 -12.19 -28.71 17.68
#